data_AF-A0A385Q1U0-F1
#
_entry.id   AF-A0A385Q1U0-F1
#
_cell.length_a   1.000
_cell.length_b   1.000
_cell.length_c   1.000
_cell.angle_alpha   90.00
_cell.angle_beta   90.00
_cell.angle_gamma   90.00
#
_symmetry.space_group_name_H-M   'P 1'
#
loop_
_entity.id
_entity.type
_entity.pdbx_description
1 polymer ?
#
loop_
_entity_poly.entity_id
_entity_poly.type
_entity_poly.pdbx_seq_one_letter_code
_entity_poly.pdbx_strand_id
1 'polypeptide(L)'
;MDSARVSARNYDEALTKALIELGTTSDNVDVDIIEIGTNGILGIFGVKPWTLKVTIKKPANTDMVKKSKNTAEKSKEQKSPIEKKQVEKKEVVVEKAEDPTPVVENPVEEKSVETVENVDEYTKFYGEEEEPVNSAGRKILTNDELEEIRDRVDEFLKDFFEAMNLPAHAVYNFSFKTNELSIVIESEEDLGVLIGKRGQTLDSLQYILSLVVNKSSESYIRIKLDTENYRKKRKDKLEILAKNIASKVKKTGKFTELEPMNAYERRIIHAALQGDNLVSTKSVGEEPFRHITIYPKKNFKQNRRSPKREMQ
;
A
#
# COMPACT_ATOMS: atom_id res chain seq x y z
N MET A 1 32.14 -27.24 2.81
CA MET A 1 30.97 -27.14 3.69
C MET A 1 30.01 -26.16 3.05
N ASP A 2 28.74 -26.53 2.86
CA ASP A 2 27.74 -25.63 2.23
C ASP A 2 27.14 -24.62 3.23
N SER A 3 27.50 -24.74 4.51
CA SER A 3 27.11 -23.81 5.58
C SER A 3 28.24 -23.62 6.60
N ALA A 4 28.37 -22.42 7.16
CA ALA A 4 29.29 -22.09 8.24
C ALA A 4 28.52 -21.53 9.45
N ARG A 5 28.92 -21.91 10.67
CA ARG A 5 28.36 -21.36 11.92
C ARG A 5 29.44 -20.55 12.60
N VAL A 6 29.21 -19.24 12.72
CA VAL A 6 30.23 -18.30 13.19
C VAL A 6 29.67 -17.43 14.30
N SER A 7 30.49 -17.17 15.32
CA SER A 7 30.15 -16.27 16.42
C SER A 7 31.09 -15.06 16.50
N ALA A 8 30.52 -13.88 16.78
CA ALA A 8 31.29 -12.64 16.93
C ALA A 8 30.60 -11.65 17.89
N ARG A 9 31.23 -10.50 18.15
CA ARG A 9 30.72 -9.51 19.11
C ARG A 9 29.57 -8.69 18.56
N ASN A 10 29.51 -8.50 17.25
CA ASN A 10 28.44 -7.81 16.56
C ASN A 10 28.05 -8.58 15.29
N TYR A 11 26.89 -8.21 14.71
CA TYR A 11 26.34 -8.86 13.53
C TYR A 11 27.28 -8.77 12.32
N ASP A 12 27.81 -7.58 12.04
CA ASP A 12 28.64 -7.33 10.86
C ASP A 12 29.95 -8.11 10.88
N GLU A 13 30.57 -8.26 12.07
CA GLU A 13 31.78 -9.06 12.27
C GLU A 13 31.48 -10.56 12.12
N ALA A 14 30.32 -11.03 12.61
CA ALA A 14 29.91 -12.42 12.44
C ALA A 14 29.63 -12.75 10.97
N LEU A 15 28.96 -11.85 10.24
CA LEU A 15 28.67 -12.00 8.82
C LEU A 15 29.96 -11.98 7.99
N THR A 16 30.85 -11.02 8.26
CA THR A 16 32.13 -10.90 7.54
C THR A 16 32.99 -12.14 7.73
N LYS A 17 33.08 -12.66 8.97
CA LYS A 17 33.82 -13.90 9.23
C LYS A 17 33.20 -15.10 8.51
N ALA A 18 31.88 -15.21 8.49
CA ALA A 18 31.19 -16.29 7.78
C ALA A 18 31.37 -16.22 6.26
N LEU A 19 31.38 -15.01 5.67
CA LEU A 19 31.63 -14.81 4.24
C LEU A 19 33.07 -15.15 3.85
N ILE A 20 34.05 -14.80 4.69
CA ILE A 20 35.46 -15.17 4.49
C ILE A 20 35.65 -16.68 4.57
N GLU A 21 35.01 -17.34 5.54
CA GLU A 21 35.09 -18.80 5.72
C GLU A 21 34.44 -19.57 4.57
N LEU A 22 33.35 -19.04 4.01
CA LEU A 22 32.64 -19.63 2.87
C LEU A 22 33.18 -19.18 1.50
N GLY A 23 34.14 -18.24 1.47
CA GLY A 23 34.75 -17.73 0.24
C GLY A 23 33.75 -17.10 -0.74
N THR A 24 32.71 -16.45 -0.23
CA THR A 24 31.59 -15.94 -1.03
C THR A 24 31.21 -14.51 -0.68
N THR A 25 30.30 -13.91 -1.45
CA THR A 25 29.77 -12.56 -1.23
C THR A 25 28.38 -12.62 -0.60
N SER A 26 27.96 -11.51 0.03
CA SER A 26 26.66 -11.37 0.70
C SER A 26 25.45 -11.76 -0.15
N ASP A 27 25.57 -11.62 -1.48
CA ASP A 27 24.46 -11.82 -2.41
C ASP A 27 24.12 -13.30 -2.65
N ASN A 28 25.05 -14.20 -2.31
CA ASN A 28 24.95 -15.64 -2.60
C ASN A 28 24.72 -16.51 -1.36
N VAL A 29 24.30 -15.90 -0.24
CA VAL A 29 24.13 -16.60 1.03
C VAL A 29 22.78 -16.31 1.68
N ASP A 30 22.24 -17.31 2.38
CA ASP A 30 21.19 -17.14 3.37
C ASP A 30 21.81 -17.05 4.77
N VAL A 31 21.30 -16.13 5.59
CA VAL A 31 21.81 -15.87 6.94
C VAL A 31 20.70 -16.15 7.95
N ASP A 32 20.90 -17.18 8.77
CA ASP A 32 20.04 -17.51 9.90
C ASP A 32 20.68 -17.01 11.20
N ILE A 33 19.98 -16.17 11.95
CA ILE A 33 20.43 -15.70 13.27
C ILE A 33 20.05 -16.76 14.30
N ILE A 34 21.03 -17.47 14.84
CA ILE A 34 20.81 -18.50 15.87
C ILE A 34 20.73 -17.87 17.26
N GLU A 35 21.59 -16.88 17.54
CA GLU A 35 21.64 -16.23 18.84
C GLU A 35 21.94 -14.74 18.70
N ILE A 36 21.08 -13.91 19.29
CA ILE A 36 21.21 -12.45 19.29
C ILE A 36 22.19 -12.06 20.40
N GLY A 37 23.30 -11.43 20.02
CA GLY A 37 24.29 -11.00 21.01
C GLY A 37 23.82 -9.79 21.81
N THR A 38 24.05 -9.83 23.12
CA THR A 38 23.69 -8.76 24.04
C THR A 38 24.93 -7.94 24.41
N ASN A 39 24.87 -6.63 24.16
CA ASN A 39 25.86 -5.70 24.67
C ASN A 39 25.56 -5.44 26.14
N GLY A 40 26.23 -6.17 27.04
CA GLY A 40 26.06 -6.02 28.48
C GLY A 40 26.23 -4.58 28.95
N ILE A 41 25.51 -4.19 29.99
CA ILE A 41 25.60 -2.86 30.59
C ILE A 41 27.03 -2.69 31.15
N LEU A 42 27.77 -1.71 30.65
CA LEU A 42 29.14 -1.36 31.08
C LEU A 42 30.20 -2.47 30.91
N GLY A 43 30.00 -3.46 30.02
CA GLY A 43 31.05 -4.39 29.61
C GLY A 43 31.50 -5.42 30.67
N ILE A 44 30.83 -5.50 31.82
CA ILE A 44 31.27 -6.35 32.95
C ILE A 44 30.28 -7.50 33.23
N PHE A 45 29.04 -7.44 32.77
CA PHE A 45 28.07 -8.53 32.96
C PHE A 45 27.23 -8.82 31.71
N GLY A 46 27.20 -10.09 31.30
CA GLY A 46 26.20 -10.63 30.38
C GLY A 46 26.45 -10.43 28.87
N VAL A 47 27.71 -10.40 28.42
CA VAL A 47 28.00 -10.35 26.98
C VAL A 47 27.78 -11.74 26.37
N LYS A 48 26.71 -11.88 25.58
CA LYS A 48 26.51 -13.05 24.71
C LYS A 48 26.96 -12.70 23.30
N PRO A 49 27.74 -13.57 22.62
CA PRO A 49 28.15 -13.32 21.23
C PRO A 49 26.96 -13.50 20.27
N TRP A 50 26.97 -12.74 19.18
CA TRP A 50 26.13 -13.01 18.03
C TRP A 50 26.54 -14.34 17.41
N THR A 51 25.59 -15.24 17.15
CA THR A 51 25.85 -16.50 16.45
C THR A 51 24.99 -16.60 15.20
N LEU A 52 25.64 -16.70 14.05
CA LEU A 52 25.00 -16.81 12.74
C LEU A 52 25.28 -18.19 12.13
N LYS A 53 24.32 -18.73 11.38
CA LYS A 53 24.53 -19.82 10.44
C LYS A 53 24.29 -19.31 9.04
N VAL A 54 25.33 -19.37 8.21
CA VAL A 54 25.32 -18.85 6.85
C VAL A 54 25.37 -20.04 5.89
N THR A 55 24.47 -20.10 4.93
CA THR A 55 24.35 -21.21 3.96
C THR A 55 24.46 -20.67 2.54
N ILE A 56 25.23 -21.33 1.68
CA ILE A 56 25.41 -20.92 0.28
C ILE A 56 24.17 -21.28 -0.54
N LYS A 57 23.58 -20.29 -1.23
CA LYS A 57 22.53 -20.52 -2.24
C LYS A 57 23.14 -21.20 -3.45
N LYS A 58 22.76 -22.44 -3.74
CA LYS A 58 23.16 -23.11 -4.99
C LYS A 58 22.38 -22.52 -6.16
N PRO A 59 23.03 -21.95 -7.20
CA PRO A 59 22.33 -21.57 -8.41
C PRO A 59 21.97 -22.82 -9.22
N ALA A 60 20.69 -22.97 -9.57
CA ALA A 60 20.27 -23.84 -10.66
C ALA A 60 20.68 -23.19 -11.99
N ASN A 61 21.15 -24.03 -12.93
CA ASN A 61 21.62 -23.75 -14.29
C ASN A 61 23.12 -23.46 -14.44
N THR A 62 23.89 -24.54 -14.49
CA THR A 62 24.88 -24.69 -15.55
C THR A 62 24.12 -25.04 -16.81
N ASP A 63 24.23 -24.25 -17.88
CA ASP A 63 24.18 -24.82 -19.21
C ASP A 63 24.89 -23.98 -20.27
N MET A 64 25.47 -24.75 -21.18
CA MET A 64 26.23 -24.38 -22.34
C MET A 64 25.43 -23.46 -23.28
N VAL A 65 26.11 -22.49 -23.91
CA VAL A 65 26.16 -22.25 -25.37
C VAL A 65 26.66 -20.83 -25.63
N LYS A 66 27.97 -20.74 -25.88
CA LYS A 66 28.55 -19.77 -26.82
C LYS A 66 28.21 -20.24 -28.24
N LYS A 67 27.30 -19.56 -28.95
CA LYS A 67 27.34 -19.35 -30.43
C LYS A 67 26.07 -18.64 -30.90
N SER A 68 26.21 -17.37 -31.26
CA SER A 68 25.95 -16.85 -32.62
C SER A 68 25.76 -15.33 -32.56
N LYS A 69 26.74 -14.61 -33.10
CA LYS A 69 26.58 -13.25 -33.60
C LYS A 69 26.05 -13.31 -35.05
N ASN A 70 25.33 -12.25 -35.43
CA ASN A 70 24.94 -11.80 -36.79
C ASN A 70 23.79 -12.60 -37.44
N THR A 71 22.76 -12.00 -38.07
CA THR A 71 22.85 -11.04 -39.18
C THR A 71 21.49 -10.33 -39.44
N ALA A 72 21.61 -9.08 -39.91
CA ALA A 72 20.74 -8.16 -40.66
C ALA A 72 19.32 -8.53 -41.20
N GLU A 73 18.53 -7.44 -41.30
CA GLU A 73 17.67 -6.99 -42.43
C GLU A 73 16.14 -7.28 -42.54
N LYS A 74 15.39 -6.16 -42.43
CA LYS A 74 14.38 -5.56 -43.37
C LYS A 74 12.95 -6.12 -43.56
N SER A 75 12.05 -5.11 -43.66
CA SER A 75 10.80 -4.98 -44.46
C SER A 75 9.54 -5.69 -43.93
N LYS A 76 8.29 -5.22 -44.08
CA LYS A 76 7.58 -4.07 -44.70
C LYS A 76 6.14 -4.14 -44.12
N GLU A 77 5.52 -3.06 -43.65
CA GLU A 77 4.50 -2.28 -44.38
C GLU A 77 3.26 -3.09 -44.85
N GLN A 78 2.09 -2.86 -44.24
CA GLN A 78 0.81 -2.74 -44.97
C GLN A 78 -0.30 -2.03 -44.17
N LYS A 79 -1.11 -1.30 -44.93
CA LYS A 79 -2.07 -0.25 -44.56
C LYS A 79 -3.46 -0.79 -44.20
N SER A 80 -4.23 0.10 -43.57
CA SER A 80 -5.66 0.09 -43.23
C SER A 80 -6.61 -0.19 -44.41
N PRO A 81 -7.94 -0.39 -44.16
CA PRO A 81 -8.84 0.77 -44.22
C PRO A 81 -10.08 0.78 -43.29
N ILE A 82 -10.60 2.01 -43.21
CA ILE A 82 -11.80 2.59 -42.59
C ILE A 82 -13.13 1.95 -43.05
N GLU A 83 -14.13 1.83 -42.17
CA GLU A 83 -15.51 2.18 -42.54
C GLU A 83 -16.36 2.70 -41.35
N LYS A 84 -17.14 3.75 -41.66
CA LYS A 84 -18.00 4.54 -40.79
C LYS A 84 -19.43 4.01 -40.88
N LYS A 85 -20.23 4.16 -39.81
CA LYS A 85 -21.67 4.44 -39.98
C LYS A 85 -22.22 5.36 -38.87
N GLN A 86 -22.64 6.52 -39.34
CA GLN A 86 -23.60 7.51 -38.81
C GLN A 86 -24.99 6.87 -38.60
N VAL A 87 -26.03 7.39 -37.92
CA VAL A 87 -26.41 8.58 -37.13
C VAL A 87 -27.84 8.24 -36.64
N GLU A 88 -28.28 8.70 -35.46
CA GLU A 88 -29.58 9.40 -35.33
C GLU A 88 -29.80 10.06 -33.97
N LYS A 89 -30.21 11.32 -34.05
CA LYS A 89 -30.69 12.20 -32.98
C LYS A 89 -32.22 12.12 -32.91
N LYS A 90 -32.80 12.30 -31.74
CA LYS A 90 -34.10 12.97 -31.59
C LYS A 90 -34.05 13.98 -30.46
N GLU A 91 -34.32 15.23 -30.83
CA GLU A 91 -34.69 16.36 -29.96
C GLU A 91 -36.20 16.36 -29.73
N VAL A 92 -36.67 16.79 -28.55
CA VAL A 92 -37.92 17.57 -28.37
C VAL A 92 -37.74 18.59 -27.23
N VAL A 93 -37.63 19.87 -27.62
CA VAL A 93 -38.28 21.13 -27.14
C VAL A 93 -38.96 21.10 -25.74
N VAL A 94 -38.45 21.79 -24.70
CA VAL A 94 -38.69 23.19 -24.22
C VAL A 94 -40.14 23.54 -23.84
N GLU A 95 -40.35 23.88 -22.56
CA GLU A 95 -41.26 24.96 -22.15
C GLU A 95 -40.73 25.66 -20.88
N LYS A 96 -40.88 26.99 -20.82
CA LYS A 96 -40.28 27.96 -19.89
C LYS A 96 -41.39 28.84 -19.28
N ALA A 97 -41.31 29.14 -17.98
CA ALA A 97 -41.78 30.37 -17.32
C ALA A 97 -41.27 30.35 -15.85
N GLU A 98 -40.30 31.17 -15.44
CA GLU A 98 -40.38 32.57 -14.94
C GLU A 98 -40.91 32.73 -13.49
N ASP A 99 -39.96 32.77 -12.52
CA ASP A 99 -39.66 33.73 -11.41
C ASP A 99 -40.74 34.68 -10.83
N PRO A 100 -40.61 35.35 -9.63
CA PRO A 100 -39.49 35.39 -8.64
C PRO A 100 -39.87 35.46 -7.10
N THR A 101 -38.84 35.25 -6.24
CA THR A 101 -38.46 35.92 -4.94
C THR A 101 -39.44 35.98 -3.71
N PRO A 102 -38.99 36.18 -2.43
CA PRO A 102 -37.75 36.86 -2.01
C PRO A 102 -36.91 36.31 -0.84
N VAL A 103 -35.72 36.90 -0.83
CA VAL A 103 -34.66 37.05 0.17
C VAL A 103 -35.20 37.36 1.57
N VAL A 104 -34.60 36.72 2.59
CA VAL A 104 -34.41 37.32 3.92
C VAL A 104 -32.94 37.17 4.30
N GLU A 105 -32.30 38.32 4.50
CA GLU A 105 -30.95 38.50 5.00
C GLU A 105 -30.90 38.54 6.54
N ASN A 106 -29.70 38.22 7.03
CA ASN A 106 -29.03 38.61 8.30
C ASN A 106 -29.07 37.62 9.48
N PRO A 107 -28.02 37.60 10.34
CA PRO A 107 -26.60 37.88 10.10
C PRO A 107 -25.66 36.81 10.72
N VAL A 108 -24.37 36.96 10.43
CA VAL A 108 -23.21 36.15 10.88
C VAL A 108 -23.12 36.04 12.40
N GLU A 109 -22.99 34.81 12.91
CA GLU A 109 -22.24 34.52 14.14
C GLU A 109 -21.22 33.41 13.84
N GLU A 110 -19.94 33.77 13.95
CA GLU A 110 -18.80 32.87 13.97
C GLU A 110 -18.93 31.94 15.18
N LYS A 111 -19.23 30.66 14.93
CA LYS A 111 -18.88 29.59 15.86
C LYS A 111 -17.99 28.60 15.13
N SER A 112 -16.77 28.50 15.66
CA SER A 112 -15.79 27.46 15.40
C SER A 112 -16.45 26.09 15.43
N VAL A 113 -16.72 25.53 14.24
CA VAL A 113 -17.05 24.12 14.11
C VAL A 113 -15.72 23.38 14.19
N GLU A 114 -15.39 22.90 15.38
CA GLU A 114 -14.45 21.82 15.56
C GLU A 114 -14.91 20.67 14.67
N THR A 115 -14.21 20.45 13.57
CA THR A 115 -14.32 19.22 12.79
C THR A 115 -13.79 18.11 13.67
N VAL A 116 -14.67 17.47 14.44
CA VAL A 116 -14.44 16.12 14.92
C VAL A 116 -14.49 15.25 13.66
N GLU A 117 -13.32 15.09 13.03
CA GLU A 117 -13.13 14.05 12.04
C GLU A 117 -13.44 12.73 12.77
N ASN A 118 -14.60 12.13 12.46
CA ASN A 118 -14.76 10.71 12.64
C ASN A 118 -13.73 10.06 11.72
N VAL A 119 -12.54 9.85 12.26
CA VAL A 119 -11.52 9.01 11.67
C VAL A 119 -12.11 7.60 11.77
N ASP A 120 -12.81 7.17 10.72
CA ASP A 120 -13.38 5.82 10.64
C ASP A 120 -12.29 4.82 11.04
N GLU A 121 -12.67 3.79 11.81
CA GLU A 121 -11.81 2.75 12.39
C GLU A 121 -10.80 2.18 11.37
N TYR A 122 -11.21 2.16 10.10
CA TYR A 122 -10.40 1.83 8.94
C TYR A 122 -9.13 2.70 8.76
N THR A 123 -9.23 4.01 8.95
CA THR A 123 -8.10 4.95 8.86
C THR A 123 -7.16 4.84 10.05
N LYS A 124 -7.67 4.45 11.23
CA LYS A 124 -6.86 4.14 12.42
C LYS A 124 -6.01 2.89 12.19
N PHE A 125 -6.52 1.96 11.40
CA PHE A 125 -5.81 0.74 11.05
C PHE A 125 -4.65 0.98 10.05
N TYR A 126 -4.84 1.86 9.06
CA TYR A 126 -3.86 2.12 7.98
C TYR A 126 -3.08 3.45 8.04
N GLY A 127 -3.34 4.30 9.04
CA GLY A 127 -2.57 5.52 9.26
C GLY A 127 -1.09 5.18 9.40
N GLU A 128 -0.25 5.82 8.59
CA GLU A 128 1.20 5.84 8.79
C GLU A 128 1.51 6.27 10.23
N GLU A 129 2.39 5.49 10.87
CA GLU A 129 3.22 5.81 12.03
C GLU A 129 2.76 7.00 12.88
N GLU A 130 1.56 6.94 13.45
CA GLU A 130 1.38 7.62 14.73
C GLU A 130 2.15 6.78 15.74
N GLU A 131 3.29 7.33 16.19
CA GLU A 131 3.95 6.99 17.45
C GLU A 131 2.88 6.54 18.45
N PRO A 132 3.03 5.35 19.07
CA PRO A 132 1.96 4.74 19.84
C PRO A 132 1.44 5.75 20.85
N VAL A 133 0.20 6.20 20.63
CA VAL A 133 -0.53 7.06 21.56
C VAL A 133 -0.51 6.33 22.90
N ASN A 134 0.33 6.83 23.81
CA ASN A 134 0.61 6.36 25.15
C ASN A 134 0.02 5.00 25.53
N SER A 135 0.75 3.91 25.29
CA SER A 135 0.41 2.60 25.83
C SER A 135 1.27 2.25 27.04
N ALA A 136 1.19 3.07 28.08
CA ALA A 136 1.65 2.69 29.41
C ALA A 136 0.73 1.55 29.92
N GLY A 137 1.06 0.30 29.61
CA GLY A 137 0.30 -0.87 30.08
C GLY A 137 0.18 -2.07 29.14
N ARG A 138 0.81 -2.11 27.95
CA ARG A 138 0.78 -3.33 27.13
C ARG A 138 1.65 -4.41 27.77
N LYS A 139 1.01 -5.47 28.28
CA LYS A 139 1.67 -6.72 28.66
C LYS A 139 2.32 -7.30 27.41
N ILE A 140 3.65 -7.37 27.42
CA ILE A 140 4.45 -7.96 26.34
C ILE A 140 4.15 -9.46 26.35
N LEU A 141 3.73 -10.00 25.21
CA LEU A 141 3.41 -11.42 25.08
C LEU A 141 4.66 -12.27 25.32
N THR A 142 4.46 -13.39 26.01
CA THR A 142 5.46 -14.45 26.12
C THR A 142 5.54 -15.24 24.80
N ASN A 143 6.63 -15.97 24.58
CA ASN A 143 6.78 -16.80 23.38
C ASN A 143 5.67 -17.86 23.28
N ASP A 144 5.25 -18.43 24.40
CA ASP A 144 4.24 -19.48 24.44
C ASP A 144 2.85 -18.95 24.04
N GLU A 145 2.46 -17.77 24.54
CA GLU A 145 1.21 -17.10 24.13
C GLU A 145 1.23 -16.79 22.61
N LEU A 146 2.39 -16.43 22.06
CA LEU A 146 2.53 -16.13 20.64
C LEU A 146 2.36 -17.38 19.76
N GLU A 147 2.87 -18.53 20.19
CA GLU A 147 2.68 -19.80 19.48
C GLU A 147 1.19 -20.18 19.45
N GLU A 148 0.47 -20.08 20.58
CA GLU A 148 -0.98 -20.35 20.60
C GLU A 148 -1.78 -19.44 19.65
N ILE A 149 -1.41 -18.16 19.57
CA ILE A 149 -2.04 -17.21 18.67
C ILE A 149 -1.76 -17.57 17.21
N ARG A 150 -0.52 -17.95 16.91
CA ARG A 150 -0.12 -18.37 15.57
C ARG A 150 -0.91 -19.60 15.14
N ASP A 151 -1.04 -20.61 16.01
CA ASP A 151 -1.76 -21.84 15.70
C ASP A 151 -3.25 -21.56 15.42
N ARG A 152 -3.88 -20.69 16.21
CA ARG A 152 -5.27 -20.28 15.97
C ARG A 152 -5.45 -19.54 14.64
N VAL A 153 -4.50 -18.66 14.30
CA VAL A 153 -4.51 -17.94 13.03
C VAL A 153 -4.30 -18.91 11.87
N ASP A 154 -3.39 -19.86 12.01
CA ASP A 154 -3.06 -20.84 10.99
C ASP A 154 -4.23 -21.78 10.70
N GLU A 155 -4.88 -22.29 11.75
CA GLU A 155 -6.10 -23.10 11.64
C GLU A 155 -7.21 -22.33 10.90
N PHE A 156 -7.46 -21.07 11.30
CA PHE A 156 -8.47 -20.23 10.65
C PHE A 156 -8.16 -19.95 9.18
N LEU A 157 -6.92 -19.57 8.87
CA LEU A 157 -6.52 -19.26 7.50
C LEU A 157 -6.52 -20.50 6.61
N LYS A 158 -6.11 -21.65 7.15
CA LYS A 158 -6.16 -22.93 6.45
C LYS A 158 -7.60 -23.31 6.08
N ASP A 159 -8.52 -23.29 7.04
CA ASP A 159 -9.95 -23.57 6.80
C ASP A 159 -10.53 -22.60 5.77
N PHE A 160 -10.13 -21.33 5.82
CA PHE A 160 -10.56 -20.31 4.88
C PHE A 160 -10.03 -20.55 3.46
N PHE A 161 -8.76 -20.90 3.30
CA PHE A 161 -8.17 -21.20 1.99
C PHE A 161 -8.72 -22.50 1.41
N GLU A 162 -8.95 -23.52 2.22
CA GLU A 162 -9.60 -24.77 1.81
C GLU A 162 -11.04 -24.52 1.35
N ALA A 163 -11.82 -23.73 2.10
CA ALA A 163 -13.19 -23.39 1.73
C ALA A 163 -13.29 -22.59 0.42
N MET A 164 -12.27 -21.79 0.10
CA MET A 164 -12.20 -21.05 -1.17
C MET A 164 -11.44 -21.80 -2.27
N ASN A 165 -10.93 -23.00 -1.98
CA ASN A 165 -10.13 -23.83 -2.88
C ASN A 165 -8.94 -23.06 -3.48
N LEU A 166 -8.20 -22.33 -2.62
CA LEU A 166 -7.04 -21.54 -2.98
C LEU A 166 -5.74 -22.19 -2.47
N PRO A 167 -4.73 -22.44 -3.33
CA PRO A 167 -3.43 -22.96 -2.90
C PRO A 167 -2.54 -21.83 -2.36
N ALA A 168 -2.89 -21.28 -1.20
CA ALA A 168 -2.17 -20.19 -0.55
C ALA A 168 -1.61 -20.62 0.81
N HIS A 169 -0.45 -20.04 1.19
CA HIS A 169 0.16 -20.21 2.51
C HIS A 169 0.43 -18.85 3.16
N ALA A 170 0.43 -18.82 4.49
CA ALA A 170 0.68 -17.62 5.27
C ALA A 170 2.08 -17.64 5.87
N VAL A 171 2.80 -16.52 5.71
CA VAL A 171 4.10 -16.26 6.32
C VAL A 171 3.93 -15.26 7.46
N TYR A 172 4.41 -15.62 8.64
CA TYR A 172 4.21 -14.88 9.87
C TYR A 172 5.48 -14.15 10.31
N ASN A 173 5.36 -12.89 10.68
CA ASN A 173 6.42 -12.09 11.29
C ASN A 173 5.86 -11.33 12.49
N PHE A 174 6.48 -11.49 13.65
CA PHE A 174 6.05 -10.83 14.87
C PHE A 174 7.06 -9.79 15.36
N SER A 175 6.55 -8.60 15.69
CA SER A 175 7.31 -7.51 16.30
C SER A 175 6.94 -7.35 17.77
N PHE A 176 7.82 -7.85 18.65
CA PHE A 176 7.68 -7.72 20.12
C PHE A 176 7.65 -6.26 20.60
N LYS A 177 8.27 -5.33 19.86
CA LYS A 177 8.31 -3.91 20.22
C LYS A 177 6.96 -3.22 20.07
N THR A 178 6.23 -3.58 19.02
CA THR A 178 4.96 -2.93 18.64
C THR A 178 3.74 -3.79 18.99
N ASN A 179 3.95 -5.03 19.44
CA ASN A 179 2.92 -6.05 19.61
C ASN A 179 2.11 -6.25 18.31
N GLU A 180 2.84 -6.33 17.19
CA GLU A 180 2.28 -6.42 15.85
C GLU A 180 2.61 -7.78 15.22
N LEU A 181 1.57 -8.48 14.75
CA LEU A 181 1.67 -9.70 13.95
C LEU A 181 1.41 -9.34 12.48
N SER A 182 2.49 -9.33 11.70
CA SER A 182 2.43 -9.18 10.25
C SER A 182 2.28 -10.56 9.61
N ILE A 183 1.30 -10.67 8.72
CA ILE A 183 0.94 -11.88 8.00
C ILE A 183 0.99 -11.55 6.51
N VAL A 184 1.82 -12.28 5.78
CA VAL A 184 1.93 -12.15 4.33
C VAL A 184 1.40 -13.43 3.71
N ILE A 185 0.35 -13.32 2.92
CA ILE A 185 -0.17 -14.45 2.16
C ILE A 185 0.61 -14.54 0.85
N GLU A 186 1.11 -15.75 0.58
CA GLU A 186 1.85 -16.11 -0.61
C GLU A 186 1.17 -17.29 -1.30
N SER A 187 1.30 -17.36 -2.62
CA SER A 187 0.72 -18.39 -3.46
C SER A 187 1.49 -18.44 -4.77
N GLU A 188 1.51 -19.61 -5.41
CA GLU A 188 2.03 -19.76 -6.77
C GLU A 188 1.01 -19.29 -7.82
N GLU A 189 -0.28 -19.31 -7.47
CA GLU A 189 -1.39 -18.85 -8.31
C GLU A 189 -1.83 -17.41 -7.98
N ASP A 190 -2.61 -16.81 -8.87
CA ASP A 190 -3.10 -15.43 -8.72
C ASP A 190 -4.04 -15.29 -7.52
N LEU A 191 -3.61 -14.47 -6.55
CA LEU A 191 -4.39 -14.12 -5.35
C LEU A 191 -5.44 -13.03 -5.58
N GLY A 192 -5.81 -12.76 -6.83
CA GLY A 192 -6.79 -11.73 -7.20
C GLY A 192 -8.12 -11.84 -6.42
N VAL A 193 -8.56 -13.06 -6.09
CA VAL A 193 -9.78 -13.29 -5.28
C VAL A 193 -9.60 -12.81 -3.83
N LEU A 194 -8.43 -13.06 -3.21
CA LEU A 194 -8.12 -12.62 -1.84
C LEU A 194 -7.96 -11.11 -1.74
N ILE A 195 -7.44 -10.47 -2.78
CA ILE A 195 -7.35 -9.01 -2.86
C ILE A 195 -8.76 -8.42 -2.99
N GLY A 196 -9.59 -9.02 -3.86
CA GLY A 196 -10.91 -8.52 -4.18
C GLY A 196 -10.89 -7.15 -4.86
N LYS A 197 -12.06 -6.50 -4.97
CA LYS A 197 -12.17 -5.20 -5.63
C LYS A 197 -11.48 -4.13 -4.80
N ARG A 198 -10.26 -3.75 -5.21
CA ARG A 198 -9.45 -2.68 -4.59
C ARG A 198 -8.99 -2.99 -3.16
N GLY A 199 -8.81 -4.26 -2.81
CA GLY A 199 -8.33 -4.66 -1.49
C GLY A 199 -9.44 -4.98 -0.49
N GLN A 200 -10.72 -4.74 -0.82
CA GLN A 200 -11.84 -4.89 0.11
C GLN A 200 -11.91 -6.28 0.78
N THR A 201 -11.61 -7.35 0.03
CA THR A 201 -11.61 -8.71 0.59
C THR A 201 -10.45 -8.88 1.58
N LEU A 202 -9.25 -8.42 1.21
CA LEU A 202 -8.06 -8.45 2.07
C LEU A 202 -8.31 -7.67 3.37
N ASP A 203 -8.96 -6.51 3.26
CA ASP A 203 -9.30 -5.67 4.41
C ASP A 203 -10.33 -6.33 5.33
N SER A 204 -11.35 -6.96 4.73
CA SER A 204 -12.40 -7.68 5.47
C SER A 204 -11.83 -8.90 6.19
N LEU A 205 -10.98 -9.68 5.51
CA LEU A 205 -10.31 -10.85 6.07
C LEU A 205 -9.44 -10.47 7.27
N GLN A 206 -8.65 -9.40 7.12
CA GLN A 206 -7.83 -8.89 8.20
C GLN A 206 -8.65 -8.42 9.41
N TYR A 207 -9.80 -7.78 9.17
CA TYR A 207 -10.70 -7.37 10.24
C TYR A 207 -11.23 -8.60 11.00
N ILE A 208 -11.71 -9.61 10.29
CA ILE A 208 -12.16 -10.87 10.89
C ILE A 208 -11.03 -11.53 11.69
N LEU A 209 -9.83 -11.56 11.12
CA LEU A 209 -8.67 -12.14 11.79
C LEU A 209 -8.30 -11.39 13.07
N SER A 210 -8.37 -10.06 13.05
CA SER A 210 -8.19 -9.23 14.24
C SER A 210 -9.19 -9.58 15.33
N LEU A 211 -10.46 -9.81 14.97
CA LEU A 211 -11.49 -10.24 15.91
C LEU A 211 -11.22 -11.64 16.47
N VAL A 212 -10.85 -12.59 15.61
CA VAL A 212 -10.57 -13.98 16.01
C VAL A 212 -9.40 -14.04 17.01
N VAL A 213 -8.33 -13.29 16.73
CA VAL A 213 -7.15 -13.24 17.60
C VAL A 213 -7.48 -12.53 18.91
N ASN A 214 -8.05 -11.33 18.85
CA ASN A 214 -8.24 -10.50 20.04
C ASN A 214 -9.45 -10.89 20.90
N LYS A 215 -10.27 -11.88 20.49
CA LYS A 215 -11.43 -12.33 21.27
C LYS A 215 -11.07 -12.94 22.63
N SER A 216 -9.93 -13.64 22.69
CA SER A 216 -9.51 -14.40 23.88
C SER A 216 -8.13 -14.01 24.39
N SER A 217 -7.54 -12.94 23.85
CA SER A 217 -6.21 -12.45 24.25
C SER A 217 -6.35 -11.35 25.30
N GLU A 218 -5.59 -11.46 26.40
CA GLU A 218 -5.51 -10.41 27.42
C GLU A 218 -4.82 -9.14 26.92
N SER A 219 -3.92 -9.30 25.94
CA SER A 219 -3.19 -8.22 25.28
C SER A 219 -3.74 -7.98 23.88
N TYR A 220 -3.98 -6.70 23.54
CA TYR A 220 -4.36 -6.32 22.19
C TYR A 220 -3.20 -6.48 21.21
N ILE A 221 -3.39 -7.29 20.19
CA ILE A 221 -2.43 -7.56 19.12
C ILE A 221 -2.87 -6.84 17.87
N ARG A 222 -1.96 -6.04 17.31
CA ARG A 222 -2.19 -5.44 16.00
C ARG A 222 -1.90 -6.50 14.93
N ILE A 223 -2.95 -6.98 14.28
CA ILE A 223 -2.80 -7.82 13.08
C ILE A 223 -2.54 -6.92 11.88
N LYS A 224 -1.68 -7.33 10.95
CA LYS A 224 -1.51 -6.68 9.66
C LYS A 224 -1.43 -7.75 8.57
N LEU A 225 -2.35 -7.70 7.62
CA LEU A 225 -2.44 -8.66 6.52
C LEU A 225 -2.09 -7.98 5.20
N ASP A 226 -1.20 -8.60 4.44
CA ASP A 226 -0.85 -8.18 3.09
C ASP A 226 -0.67 -9.39 2.16
N THR A 227 -0.78 -9.15 0.87
CA THR A 227 -0.60 -10.14 -0.22
C THR A 227 0.33 -9.52 -1.24
N GLU A 228 1.48 -10.14 -1.55
CA GLU A 228 2.41 -9.67 -2.59
C GLU A 228 2.73 -8.15 -2.59
N ASN A 229 2.80 -7.52 -1.42
CA ASN A 229 3.00 -6.07 -1.28
C ASN A 229 1.92 -5.22 -2.00
N TYR A 230 0.68 -5.72 -1.99
CA TYR A 230 -0.47 -5.11 -2.65
C TYR A 230 -0.70 -3.68 -2.18
N ARG A 231 -0.61 -3.44 -0.87
CA ARG A 231 -0.89 -2.12 -0.28
C ARG A 231 0.03 -1.03 -0.83
N LYS A 232 1.34 -1.31 -0.91
CA LYS A 232 2.32 -0.38 -1.50
C LYS A 232 2.03 -0.15 -2.98
N LYS A 233 1.88 -1.23 -3.76
CA LYS A 233 1.55 -1.15 -5.20
C LYS A 233 0.25 -0.36 -5.44
N ARG A 234 -0.75 -0.49 -4.56
CA ARG A 234 -2.03 0.21 -4.64
C ARG A 234 -1.88 1.70 -4.33
N LYS A 235 -1.13 2.06 -3.28
CA LYS A 235 -0.79 3.45 -2.95
C LYS A 235 -0.12 4.13 -4.13
N ASP A 236 0.92 3.54 -4.69
CA ASP A 236 1.67 4.09 -5.82
C ASP A 236 0.76 4.31 -7.05
N LYS A 237 -0.13 3.34 -7.35
CA LYS A 237 -1.10 3.46 -8.44
C LYS A 237 -2.10 4.60 -8.20
N LEU A 238 -2.58 4.79 -6.97
CA LEU A 238 -3.50 5.87 -6.62
C LEU A 238 -2.83 7.25 -6.74
N GLU A 239 -1.57 7.37 -6.34
CA GLU A 239 -0.81 8.61 -6.52
C GLU A 239 -0.60 8.95 -8.00
N ILE A 240 -0.27 7.96 -8.83
CA ILE A 240 -0.13 8.14 -10.29
C ILE A 240 -1.48 8.54 -10.89
N LEU A 241 -2.58 7.88 -10.51
CA LEU A 241 -3.93 8.23 -10.94
C LEU A 241 -4.24 9.69 -10.58
N ALA A 242 -3.99 10.10 -9.34
CA ALA A 242 -4.22 11.46 -8.87
C ALA A 242 -3.47 12.50 -9.72
N LYS A 243 -2.18 12.27 -9.98
CA LYS A 243 -1.34 13.16 -10.81
C LYS A 243 -1.83 13.25 -12.26
N ASN A 244 -2.28 12.13 -12.83
CA ASN A 244 -2.82 12.07 -14.19
C ASN A 244 -4.13 12.85 -14.31
N ILE A 245 -5.06 12.65 -13.37
CA ILE A 245 -6.34 13.37 -13.36
C ILE A 245 -6.11 14.86 -13.07
N ALA A 246 -5.23 15.21 -12.14
CA ALA A 246 -4.86 16.60 -11.88
C ALA A 246 -4.32 17.28 -13.16
N SER A 247 -3.47 16.60 -13.92
CA SER A 247 -2.96 17.10 -15.20
C SER A 247 -4.07 17.31 -16.23
N LYS A 248 -5.07 16.41 -16.27
CA LYS A 248 -6.26 16.56 -17.13
C LYS A 248 -7.13 17.75 -16.71
N VAL A 249 -7.38 17.91 -15.41
CA VAL A 249 -8.14 19.03 -14.83
C VAL A 249 -7.45 20.36 -15.10
N LYS A 250 -6.11 20.41 -14.97
CA LYS A 250 -5.32 21.56 -15.40
C LYS A 250 -5.54 21.83 -16.89
N LYS A 251 -5.28 20.89 -17.79
CA LYS A 251 -5.39 21.15 -19.25
C LYS A 251 -6.80 21.60 -19.66
N THR A 252 -7.83 20.99 -19.12
CA THR A 252 -9.23 21.22 -19.53
C THR A 252 -9.88 22.40 -18.80
N GLY A 253 -9.42 22.73 -17.59
CA GLY A 253 -10.10 23.69 -16.71
C GLY A 253 -11.47 23.21 -16.22
N LYS A 254 -11.79 21.92 -16.35
CA LYS A 254 -13.02 21.30 -15.86
C LYS A 254 -12.71 20.38 -14.71
N PHE A 255 -13.62 20.31 -13.73
CA PHE A 255 -13.49 19.35 -12.63
C PHE A 255 -13.64 17.91 -13.15
N THR A 256 -13.13 16.95 -12.40
CA THR A 256 -13.28 15.53 -12.71
C THR A 256 -13.56 14.76 -11.42
N GLU A 257 -14.62 13.97 -11.47
CA GLU A 257 -15.02 13.05 -10.41
C GLU A 257 -14.31 11.71 -10.61
N LEU A 258 -13.82 11.13 -9.52
CA LEU A 258 -13.25 9.79 -9.50
C LEU A 258 -14.29 8.77 -9.08
N GLU A 259 -13.95 7.49 -9.23
CA GLU A 259 -14.78 6.40 -8.73
C GLU A 259 -14.93 6.47 -7.19
N PRO A 260 -16.07 6.02 -6.62
CA PRO A 260 -16.26 5.87 -5.18
C PRO A 260 -15.16 5.05 -4.55
N MET A 261 -14.63 5.46 -3.39
CA MET A 261 -13.51 4.79 -2.72
C MET A 261 -13.50 5.01 -1.21
N ASN A 262 -12.85 4.09 -0.48
CA ASN A 262 -12.79 4.13 0.98
C ASN A 262 -12.04 5.37 1.48
N ALA A 263 -12.23 5.72 2.75
CA ALA A 263 -11.62 6.91 3.37
C ALA A 263 -10.08 6.96 3.24
N TYR A 264 -9.41 5.81 3.32
CA TYR A 264 -7.96 5.70 3.20
C TYR A 264 -7.46 6.04 1.78
N GLU A 265 -8.09 5.46 0.75
CA GLU A 265 -7.77 5.75 -0.65
C GLU A 265 -8.01 7.24 -0.98
N ARG A 266 -9.10 7.80 -0.45
CA ARG A 266 -9.42 9.24 -0.55
C ARG A 266 -8.30 10.09 0.06
N ARG A 267 -7.84 9.74 1.26
CA ARG A 267 -6.74 10.42 1.96
C ARG A 267 -5.44 10.37 1.16
N ILE A 268 -5.08 9.23 0.56
CA ILE A 268 -3.89 9.12 -0.30
C ILE A 268 -3.94 10.15 -1.45
N ILE A 269 -5.08 10.27 -2.12
CA ILE A 269 -5.25 11.22 -3.24
C ILE A 269 -5.21 12.66 -2.75
N HIS A 270 -5.85 12.95 -1.63
CA HIS A 270 -5.80 14.28 -1.00
C HIS A 270 -4.36 14.67 -0.68
N ALA A 271 -3.61 13.80 0.01
CA ALA A 271 -2.21 14.02 0.36
C ALA A 271 -1.33 14.20 -0.88
N ALA A 272 -1.51 13.36 -1.92
CA ALA A 272 -0.74 13.43 -3.16
C ALA A 272 -0.93 14.76 -3.92
N LEU A 273 -2.07 15.43 -3.76
CA LEU A 273 -2.41 16.68 -4.45
C LEU A 273 -2.42 17.91 -3.54
N GLN A 274 -2.15 17.77 -2.24
CA GLN A 274 -2.20 18.87 -1.27
C GLN A 274 -1.23 20.00 -1.61
N GLY A 275 -0.04 19.66 -2.12
CA GLY A 275 0.99 20.62 -2.53
C GLY A 275 0.76 21.26 -3.92
N ASP A 276 -0.30 20.90 -4.64
CA ASP A 276 -0.53 21.40 -6.00
C ASP A 276 -1.27 22.74 -5.99
N ASN A 277 -0.62 23.80 -6.51
CA ASN A 277 -1.18 25.15 -6.54
C ASN A 277 -2.28 25.35 -7.59
N LEU A 278 -2.45 24.43 -8.53
CA LEU A 278 -3.39 24.58 -9.66
C LEU A 278 -4.66 23.75 -9.50
N VAL A 279 -4.71 22.80 -8.57
CA VAL A 279 -5.89 21.96 -8.32
C VAL A 279 -6.24 21.91 -6.84
N SER A 280 -7.50 21.62 -6.53
CA SER A 280 -8.02 21.36 -5.19
C SER A 280 -8.86 20.09 -5.19
N THR A 281 -8.83 19.35 -4.09
CA THR A 281 -9.52 18.08 -3.92
C THR A 281 -10.66 18.24 -2.90
N LYS A 282 -11.80 17.61 -3.14
CA LYS A 282 -12.91 17.53 -2.18
C LYS A 282 -13.51 16.13 -2.21
N SER A 283 -13.79 15.56 -1.04
CA SER A 283 -14.58 14.33 -0.95
C SER A 283 -16.07 14.66 -0.98
N VAL A 284 -16.82 14.01 -1.88
CA VAL A 284 -18.24 14.29 -2.14
C VAL A 284 -19.03 12.96 -2.11
N GLY A 285 -20.28 13.01 -1.64
CA GLY A 285 -21.17 11.87 -1.50
C GLY A 285 -21.14 11.22 -0.12
N GLU A 286 -22.02 10.23 0.08
CA GLU A 286 -22.16 9.42 1.29
C GLU A 286 -21.54 8.03 1.09
N GLU A 287 -21.03 7.42 2.14
CA GLU A 287 -20.50 6.04 2.07
C GLU A 287 -21.64 5.07 1.72
N PRO A 288 -21.46 4.09 0.80
CA PRO A 288 -20.24 3.63 0.13
C PRO A 288 -19.93 4.30 -1.23
N PHE A 289 -20.73 5.29 -1.63
CA PHE A 289 -20.62 5.97 -2.92
C PHE A 289 -19.77 7.25 -2.86
N ARG A 290 -19.13 7.50 -1.71
CA ARG A 290 -18.29 8.66 -1.47
C ARG A 290 -17.03 8.59 -2.33
N HIS A 291 -16.73 9.67 -3.04
CA HIS A 291 -15.63 9.76 -3.99
C HIS A 291 -14.84 11.07 -3.82
N ILE A 292 -13.75 11.21 -4.58
CA ILE A 292 -12.98 12.45 -4.69
C ILE A 292 -13.37 13.18 -5.97
N THR A 293 -13.60 14.48 -5.85
CA THR A 293 -13.67 15.40 -6.99
C THR A 293 -12.45 16.31 -7.00
N ILE A 294 -11.79 16.41 -8.15
CA ILE A 294 -10.64 17.30 -8.37
C ILE A 294 -11.12 18.51 -9.15
N TYR A 295 -10.96 19.69 -8.56
CA TYR A 295 -11.34 20.99 -9.14
C TYR A 295 -10.10 21.78 -9.56
N PRO A 296 -10.17 22.59 -10.62
CA PRO A 296 -9.15 23.58 -10.92
C PRO A 296 -9.25 24.76 -9.92
N LYS A 297 -8.10 25.23 -9.40
CA LYS A 297 -8.06 26.41 -8.51
C LYS A 297 -8.28 27.70 -9.31
N LYS A 298 -8.89 28.72 -8.70
CA LYS A 298 -9.27 30.00 -9.36
C LYS A 298 -8.11 30.74 -10.05
N ASN A 299 -6.86 30.51 -9.64
CA ASN A 299 -5.66 31.08 -10.27
C ASN A 299 -5.36 30.54 -11.69
N PHE A 300 -6.16 29.58 -12.18
CA PHE A 300 -6.03 29.01 -13.52
C PHE A 300 -6.18 30.03 -14.66
N LYS A 301 -6.81 31.19 -14.43
CA LYS A 301 -7.13 32.18 -15.46
C LYS A 301 -5.97 33.08 -15.93
N GLN A 302 -4.79 33.06 -15.29
CA GLN A 302 -3.75 34.06 -15.60
C GLN A 302 -2.80 33.71 -16.76
N ASN A 303 -2.62 32.44 -17.14
CA ASN A 303 -1.65 32.03 -18.18
C ASN A 303 -2.20 31.90 -19.60
N ARG A 304 -3.43 32.38 -19.88
CA ARG A 304 -4.02 32.41 -21.23
C ARG A 304 -3.99 33.78 -21.89
N ARG A 305 -3.15 34.72 -21.44
CA ARG A 305 -2.84 35.91 -22.25
C ARG A 305 -1.91 35.48 -23.37
N SER A 306 -2.49 35.16 -24.52
CA SER A 306 -1.81 35.04 -25.81
C SER A 306 -0.82 36.20 -25.99
N PRO A 307 0.37 35.99 -26.57
CA PRO A 307 1.21 37.12 -26.96
C PRO A 307 0.37 37.98 -27.91
N LYS A 308 0.16 39.22 -27.51
CA LYS A 308 -0.43 40.25 -28.37
C LYS A 308 0.42 40.21 -29.64
N ARG A 309 -0.16 39.80 -30.77
CA ARG A 309 0.43 40.09 -32.07
C ARG A 309 0.54 41.60 -32.10
N GLU A 310 1.76 42.13 -31.95
CA GLU A 310 2.06 43.48 -32.40
C GLU A 310 1.76 43.48 -33.90
N MET A 311 0.58 44.00 -34.23
CA MET A 311 0.26 44.41 -35.58
C MET A 311 0.88 45.78 -35.76
N GLN A 312 1.88 45.80 -36.65
CA GLN A 312 2.40 46.92 -37.46
C GLN A 312 3.12 48.05 -36.73
#